data_AF-A0AAD9YJB4-F1
#
_entry.id   AF-A0AAD9YJB4-F1
#
_cell.length_a   1.000
_cell.length_b   1.000
_cell.length_c   1.000
_cell.angle_alpha   90.00
_cell.angle_beta   90.00
_cell.angle_gamma   90.00
#
_symmetry.space_group_name_H-M   'P 1'
#
loop_
_entity.id
_entity.type
_entity.pdbx_description
1 polymer ?
#
loop_
_entity_poly.entity_id
_entity_poly.type
_entity_poly.pdbx_seq_one_letter_code
_entity_poly.pdbx_strand_id
1 'polypeptide(L)'
;MSPVIHCVRHGQGFHNVGAGCYTLPDPRLTPFGEEQSMLLCKTTFSDQSKISLILSSPLCRTLQSANLVFQPALMASNKCHPEIIAIPDAQETSDDPCDVGTDPSVLRRVVAEHKWPVDLSLVNDSWNDKALGTRCSPESSAIAARARDVRIFIRQKIRQLIEQGDTDPQVALVTHGGFLHYFTDDWEESWLNPGTGWRNCVSRARARPRSPALPEQLPRSGPAGSTILP
;
A
#
# COMPACT_ATOMS: atom_id res chain seq x y z
N MET A 1 -19.52 -9.10 -10.07
CA MET A 1 -19.03 -7.80 -10.58
C MET A 1 -17.51 -7.85 -10.68
N SER A 2 -16.83 -6.80 -11.16
CA SER A 2 -15.35 -6.81 -11.20
C SER A 2 -14.79 -6.44 -9.82
N PRO A 3 -13.76 -7.16 -9.32
CA PRO A 3 -13.12 -6.84 -8.05
C PRO A 3 -12.65 -5.39 -7.96
N VAL A 4 -12.77 -4.78 -6.79
CA VAL A 4 -12.32 -3.40 -6.55
C VAL A 4 -11.14 -3.39 -5.58
N ILE A 5 -10.11 -2.62 -5.93
CA ILE A 5 -8.98 -2.35 -5.04
C ILE A 5 -9.02 -0.87 -4.63
N HIS A 6 -9.21 -0.62 -3.34
CA HIS A 6 -9.17 0.70 -2.72
C HIS A 6 -7.75 0.98 -2.23
N CYS A 7 -7.06 1.91 -2.87
CA CYS A 7 -5.71 2.33 -2.48
C CYS A 7 -5.83 3.54 -1.55
N VAL A 8 -5.33 3.47 -0.33
CA VAL A 8 -5.48 4.52 0.70
C VAL A 8 -4.11 4.94 1.23
N ARG A 9 -3.80 6.24 1.19
CA ARG A 9 -2.63 6.79 1.91
C ARG A 9 -2.99 6.99 3.38
N HIS A 10 -2.09 6.65 4.29
CA HIS A 10 -2.26 6.92 5.73
C HIS A 10 -2.52 8.41 6.05
N GLY A 11 -3.14 8.66 7.21
CA GLY A 11 -3.34 10.00 7.77
C GLY A 11 -2.03 10.67 8.18
N GLN A 12 -2.05 11.94 8.55
CA GLN A 12 -0.84 12.65 8.97
C GLN A 12 -0.12 11.92 10.12
N GLY A 13 1.13 11.52 9.91
CA GLY A 13 2.02 11.00 10.95
C GLY A 13 2.86 12.11 11.58
N PHE A 14 3.46 11.85 12.75
CA PHE A 14 4.39 12.82 13.36
C PHE A 14 5.56 13.19 12.43
N HIS A 15 5.99 12.29 11.54
CA HIS A 15 7.00 12.59 10.51
C HIS A 15 6.57 13.67 9.50
N ASN A 16 5.26 13.97 9.37
CA ASN A 16 4.76 14.96 8.42
C ASN A 16 4.68 16.39 8.99
N VAL A 17 4.94 16.60 10.29
CA VAL A 17 4.62 17.86 10.98
C VAL A 17 5.71 18.93 10.82
N GLY A 18 6.95 18.56 10.52
CA GLY A 18 8.02 19.53 10.40
C GLY A 18 9.36 18.97 9.91
N ALA A 19 10.29 19.90 9.64
CA ALA A 19 11.65 19.56 9.26
C ALA A 19 12.34 18.76 10.38
N GLY A 20 13.03 17.68 10.01
CA GLY A 20 13.72 16.79 10.96
C GLY A 20 12.84 15.68 11.55
N CYS A 21 11.52 15.72 11.39
CA CYS A 21 10.65 14.67 11.93
C CYS A 21 10.79 13.32 11.21
N TYR A 22 11.51 13.26 10.08
CA TYR A 22 11.88 12.02 9.40
C TYR A 22 12.83 11.14 10.24
N THR A 23 13.48 11.68 11.27
CA THR A 23 14.33 10.89 12.19
C THR A 23 13.54 10.17 13.28
N LEU A 24 12.22 10.41 13.39
CA LEU A 24 11.37 9.71 14.36
C LEU A 24 11.17 8.27 13.90
N PRO A 25 11.58 7.25 14.67
CA PRO A 25 11.41 5.86 14.26
C PRO A 25 9.94 5.44 14.27
N ASP A 26 9.50 4.79 13.18
CA ASP A 26 8.16 4.22 12.97
C ASP A 26 7.00 5.01 13.66
N PRO A 27 6.81 6.30 13.31
CA PRO A 27 5.96 7.18 14.07
C PRO A 27 4.48 6.86 13.87
N ARG A 28 3.70 7.09 14.93
CA ARG A 28 2.23 7.02 14.90
C ARG A 28 1.60 8.22 14.20
N LEU A 29 0.28 8.18 14.04
CA LEU A 29 -0.51 9.32 13.59
C LEU A 29 -0.44 10.46 14.61
N THR A 30 -0.57 11.68 14.11
CA THR A 30 -0.91 12.82 14.97
C THR A 30 -2.40 12.80 15.30
N PRO A 31 -2.87 13.56 16.30
CA PRO A 31 -4.31 13.72 16.53
C PRO A 31 -5.05 14.17 15.26
N PHE A 32 -4.44 15.06 14.47
CA PHE A 32 -5.00 15.47 13.19
C PHE A 32 -5.05 14.32 12.16
N GLY A 33 -4.03 13.46 12.11
CA GLY A 33 -4.04 12.26 11.27
C GLY A 33 -5.10 11.24 11.67
N GLU A 34 -5.41 11.13 12.95
CA GLU A 34 -6.53 10.33 13.45
C GLU A 34 -7.87 10.92 13.00
N GLU A 35 -8.06 12.24 13.12
CA GLU A 35 -9.23 12.95 12.62
C GLU A 35 -9.42 12.75 11.10
N GLN A 36 -8.34 12.83 10.32
CA GLN A 36 -8.37 12.54 8.89
C GLN A 36 -8.83 11.10 8.61
N SER A 37 -8.34 10.13 9.37
CA SER A 37 -8.69 8.71 9.21
C SER A 37 -10.16 8.47 9.58
N MET A 38 -10.65 9.06 10.67
CA MET A 38 -12.06 9.00 11.07
C MET A 38 -12.99 9.70 10.08
N LEU A 39 -12.56 10.82 9.51
CA LEU A 39 -13.34 11.53 8.49
C LEU A 39 -13.46 10.68 7.22
N LEU A 40 -12.38 10.02 6.80
CA LEU A 40 -12.39 9.11 5.65
C LEU A 40 -13.33 7.92 5.87
N CYS A 41 -13.36 7.36 7.08
CA CYS A 41 -14.36 6.35 7.50
C CYS A 41 -15.79 6.88 7.32
N LYS A 42 -16.08 8.10 7.77
CA LYS A 42 -17.44 8.66 7.75
C LYS A 42 -17.92 9.14 6.38
N THR A 43 -16.99 9.37 5.45
CA THR A 43 -17.29 9.95 4.14
C THR A 43 -17.16 8.89 3.04
N THR A 44 -15.95 8.63 2.57
CA THR A 44 -15.70 7.73 1.44
C THR A 44 -16.02 6.27 1.77
N PHE A 45 -15.74 5.82 2.99
CA PHE A 45 -16.03 4.46 3.45
C PHE A 45 -17.21 4.44 4.43
N SER A 46 -18.23 5.25 4.18
CA SER A 46 -19.45 5.31 5.01
C SER A 46 -20.25 4.00 4.98
N ASP A 47 -20.26 3.31 3.84
CA ASP A 47 -20.72 1.92 3.70
C ASP A 47 -19.52 1.00 3.49
N GLN A 48 -19.24 0.16 4.50
CA GLN A 48 -18.17 -0.83 4.45
C GLN A 48 -18.68 -2.27 4.33
N SER A 49 -19.99 -2.46 4.12
CA SER A 49 -20.60 -3.80 4.00
C SER A 49 -20.02 -4.63 2.86
N LYS A 50 -19.42 -3.97 1.86
CA LYS A 50 -18.81 -4.61 0.68
C LYS A 50 -17.32 -4.90 0.85
N ILE A 51 -16.66 -4.39 1.88
CA ILE A 51 -15.23 -4.65 2.12
C ILE A 51 -15.06 -6.11 2.52
N SER A 52 -14.23 -6.82 1.78
CA SER A 52 -13.93 -8.25 1.98
C SER A 52 -12.60 -8.46 2.70
N LEU A 53 -11.62 -7.58 2.45
CA LEU A 53 -10.28 -7.74 2.98
C LEU A 53 -9.59 -6.38 3.15
N ILE A 54 -8.89 -6.24 4.27
CA ILE A 54 -8.08 -5.04 4.57
C ILE A 54 -6.63 -5.47 4.67
N LEU A 55 -5.78 -4.81 3.89
CA LEU A 55 -4.34 -4.98 3.84
C LEU A 55 -3.69 -3.68 4.28
N SER A 56 -2.56 -3.77 4.97
CA SER A 56 -1.82 -2.59 5.39
C SER A 56 -0.32 -2.82 5.36
N SER A 57 0.47 -1.76 5.22
CA SER A 57 1.89 -1.85 5.60
C SER A 57 2.01 -2.09 7.11
N PRO A 58 3.05 -2.79 7.60
CA PRO A 58 3.20 -3.05 9.03
C PRO A 58 3.64 -1.81 9.84
N LEU A 59 3.98 -0.69 9.20
CA LEU A 59 4.34 0.56 9.90
C LEU A 59 3.18 1.08 10.76
N CYS A 60 3.50 1.64 11.93
CA CYS A 60 2.52 1.99 12.97
C CYS A 60 1.43 2.94 12.46
N ARG A 61 1.81 3.99 11.71
CA ARG A 61 0.87 4.94 11.10
C ARG A 61 -0.11 4.28 10.12
N THR A 62 0.31 3.28 9.36
CA THR A 62 -0.58 2.60 8.40
C THR A 62 -1.50 1.62 9.09
N LEU A 63 -1.03 0.91 10.11
CA LEU A 63 -1.88 0.04 10.94
C LEU A 63 -2.94 0.86 11.68
N GLN A 64 -2.54 1.98 12.29
CA GLN A 64 -3.46 2.87 12.99
C GLN A 64 -4.50 3.47 12.03
N SER A 65 -4.08 3.97 10.86
CA SER A 65 -5.03 4.45 9.83
C SER A 65 -5.97 3.35 9.35
N ALA A 66 -5.47 2.15 9.08
CA ALA A 66 -6.31 1.03 8.64
C ALA A 66 -7.36 0.66 9.69
N ASN A 67 -6.95 0.56 10.95
CA ASN A 67 -7.84 0.27 12.07
C ASN A 67 -8.92 1.37 12.23
N LEU A 68 -8.56 2.65 12.14
CA LEU A 68 -9.51 3.76 12.27
C LEU A 68 -10.46 3.87 11.07
N VAL A 69 -9.95 3.74 9.85
CA VAL A 69 -10.77 3.87 8.64
C VAL A 69 -11.75 2.71 8.51
N PHE A 70 -11.30 1.48 8.81
CA PHE A 70 -12.07 0.27 8.53
C PHE A 70 -12.62 -0.44 9.78
N GLN A 71 -12.67 0.25 10.92
CA GLN A 71 -13.22 -0.29 12.17
C GLN A 71 -14.63 -0.91 11.97
N PRO A 72 -15.58 -0.27 11.26
CA PRO A 72 -16.90 -0.86 11.04
C PRO A 72 -16.85 -2.21 10.32
N ALA A 73 -16.03 -2.34 9.27
CA ALA A 73 -15.85 -3.62 8.56
C ALA A 73 -15.25 -4.70 9.47
N LEU A 74 -14.20 -4.35 10.23
CA LEU A 74 -13.50 -5.31 11.11
C LEU A 74 -14.37 -5.81 12.26
N MET A 75 -15.28 -4.98 12.78
CA MET A 75 -16.08 -5.31 13.97
C MET A 75 -17.48 -5.84 13.66
N ALA A 76 -18.12 -5.40 12.57
CA ALA A 76 -19.55 -5.60 12.34
C ALA A 76 -19.89 -6.31 11.03
N SER A 77 -18.92 -6.52 10.13
CA SER A 77 -19.19 -7.16 8.83
C SER A 77 -18.93 -8.66 8.88
N ASN A 78 -19.95 -9.46 8.54
CA ASN A 78 -19.79 -10.90 8.33
C ASN A 78 -19.03 -11.22 7.02
N LYS A 79 -18.85 -10.23 6.13
CA LYS A 79 -18.16 -10.40 4.85
C LYS A 79 -16.66 -10.13 4.94
N CYS A 80 -16.25 -9.21 5.80
CA CYS A 80 -14.84 -8.82 5.90
C CYS A 80 -14.04 -9.87 6.68
N HIS A 81 -12.83 -10.17 6.24
CA HIS A 81 -11.85 -10.85 7.07
C HIS A 81 -11.65 -10.05 8.38
N PRO A 82 -11.69 -10.67 9.56
CA PRO A 82 -11.77 -9.96 10.84
C PRO A 82 -10.45 -9.27 11.24
N GLU A 83 -9.36 -9.58 10.55
CA GLU A 83 -8.04 -9.00 10.81
C GLU A 83 -7.47 -8.29 9.58
N ILE A 84 -6.70 -7.25 9.84
CA ILE A 84 -5.85 -6.55 8.87
C ILE A 84 -4.64 -7.44 8.59
N ILE A 85 -4.40 -7.81 7.34
CA ILE A 85 -3.17 -8.54 6.98
C ILE A 85 -2.04 -7.52 6.76
N ALA A 86 -0.98 -7.60 7.56
CA ALA A 86 0.20 -6.76 7.42
C ALA A 86 1.12 -7.28 6.29
N ILE A 87 1.39 -6.43 5.29
CA ILE A 87 2.17 -6.76 4.10
C ILE A 87 3.49 -5.96 4.12
N PRO A 88 4.63 -6.55 4.54
CA PRO A 88 5.92 -5.86 4.55
C PRO A 88 6.28 -5.16 3.25
N ASP A 89 5.96 -5.80 2.12
CA ASP A 89 6.28 -5.24 0.81
C ASP A 89 5.58 -3.90 0.53
N ALA A 90 4.47 -3.60 1.22
CA ALA A 90 3.70 -2.38 1.07
C ALA A 90 4.19 -1.19 1.94
N GLN A 91 5.39 -1.30 2.53
CA GLN A 91 6.01 -0.20 3.29
C GLN A 91 6.56 0.92 2.40
N GLU A 92 6.80 2.09 2.99
CA GLU A 92 7.29 3.29 2.30
C GLU A 92 8.66 3.06 1.62
N THR A 93 9.03 3.96 0.73
CA THR A 93 10.16 3.80 -0.19
C THR A 93 11.51 4.15 0.41
N SER A 94 11.60 5.11 1.33
CA SER A 94 12.90 5.57 1.84
C SER A 94 13.48 4.65 2.92
N ASP A 95 14.73 4.88 3.26
CA ASP A 95 15.45 4.35 4.42
C ASP A 95 15.59 5.36 5.56
N ASP A 96 14.85 6.48 5.50
CA ASP A 96 14.77 7.42 6.62
C ASP A 96 14.23 6.68 7.86
N PRO A 97 14.65 7.05 9.09
CA PRO A 97 14.21 6.34 10.30
C PRO A 97 12.69 6.20 10.45
N CYS A 98 11.91 7.16 9.95
CA CYS A 98 10.45 7.06 9.96
C CYS A 98 9.86 5.99 9.04
N ASP A 99 10.60 5.56 8.02
CA ASP A 99 10.19 4.56 7.03
C ASP A 99 10.84 3.20 7.26
N VAL A 100 11.74 3.10 8.25
CA VAL A 100 12.29 1.85 8.77
C VAL A 100 11.30 1.27 9.78
N GLY A 101 10.90 0.02 9.56
CA GLY A 101 10.00 -0.71 10.45
C GLY A 101 10.60 -1.00 11.82
N THR A 102 9.74 -1.08 12.84
CA THR A 102 10.18 -1.53 14.16
C THR A 102 10.48 -3.04 14.15
N ASP A 103 11.38 -3.50 15.02
CA ASP A 103 11.61 -4.93 15.24
C ASP A 103 10.28 -5.71 15.44
N PRO A 104 10.13 -6.92 14.84
CA PRO A 104 8.88 -7.68 14.92
C PRO A 104 8.37 -7.93 16.34
N SER A 105 9.26 -8.14 17.31
CA SER A 105 8.87 -8.37 18.71
C SER A 105 8.24 -7.12 19.32
N VAL A 106 8.76 -5.95 18.97
CA VAL A 106 8.23 -4.66 19.41
C VAL A 106 6.91 -4.37 18.72
N LEU A 107 6.82 -4.60 17.40
CA LEU A 107 5.59 -4.42 16.63
C LEU A 107 4.45 -5.27 17.19
N ARG A 108 4.72 -6.54 17.52
CA ARG A 108 3.75 -7.43 18.18
C ARG A 108 3.23 -6.86 19.49
N ARG A 109 4.10 -6.28 20.33
CA ARG A 109 3.69 -5.62 21.58
C ARG A 109 2.83 -4.40 21.32
N VAL A 110 3.19 -3.56 20.35
CA VAL A 110 2.40 -2.37 19.98
C VAL A 110 1.00 -2.77 19.51
N VAL A 111 0.89 -3.75 18.61
CA VAL A 111 -0.40 -4.26 18.13
C VAL A 111 -1.25 -4.78 19.29
N ALA A 112 -0.67 -5.53 20.22
CA ALA A 112 -1.37 -6.07 21.38
C ALA A 112 -1.81 -4.98 22.38
N GLU A 113 -0.93 -4.02 22.68
CA GLU A 113 -1.22 -2.89 23.59
C GLU A 113 -2.39 -2.05 23.09
N HIS A 114 -2.43 -1.80 21.78
CA HIS A 114 -3.49 -1.00 21.13
C HIS A 114 -4.71 -1.83 20.73
N LYS A 115 -4.67 -3.16 20.92
CA LYS A 115 -5.72 -4.11 20.54
C LYS A 115 -6.12 -4.00 19.07
N TRP A 116 -5.16 -3.76 18.19
CA TRP A 116 -5.43 -3.74 16.75
C TRP A 116 -5.59 -5.18 16.24
N PRO A 117 -6.66 -5.51 15.50
CA PRO A 117 -6.86 -6.83 14.93
C PRO A 117 -5.96 -7.01 13.70
N VAL A 118 -4.70 -7.40 13.90
CA VAL A 118 -3.69 -7.46 12.84
C VAL A 118 -3.06 -8.84 12.78
N ASP A 119 -3.12 -9.46 11.59
CA ASP A 119 -2.34 -10.63 11.25
C ASP A 119 -0.93 -10.20 10.83
N LEU A 120 0.06 -10.55 11.67
CA LEU A 120 1.48 -10.29 11.46
C LEU A 120 2.24 -11.50 10.88
N SER A 121 1.55 -12.54 10.39
CA SER A 121 2.16 -13.79 9.90
C SER A 121 3.17 -13.61 8.77
N LEU A 122 3.07 -12.51 8.00
CA LEU A 122 3.98 -12.19 6.90
C LEU A 122 5.18 -11.33 7.34
N VAL A 123 5.16 -10.79 8.56
CA VAL A 123 6.24 -9.96 9.11
C VAL A 123 7.38 -10.85 9.60
N ASN A 124 8.36 -11.04 8.73
CA ASN A 124 9.58 -11.79 9.01
C ASN A 124 10.64 -10.92 9.72
N ASP A 125 11.69 -11.56 10.24
CA ASP A 125 12.74 -10.88 11.02
C ASP A 125 13.54 -9.83 10.23
N SER A 126 13.55 -9.91 8.90
CA SER A 126 14.26 -8.98 8.01
C SER A 126 13.38 -7.91 7.39
N TRP A 127 12.10 -7.82 7.76
CA TRP A 127 11.12 -6.95 7.09
C TRP A 127 11.50 -5.46 7.12
N ASN A 128 12.21 -5.06 8.18
CA ASN A 128 12.67 -3.70 8.42
C ASN A 128 14.11 -3.44 7.99
N ASP A 129 14.80 -4.41 7.35
CA ASP A 129 16.15 -4.20 6.83
C ASP A 129 16.11 -3.45 5.49
N LYS A 130 16.48 -2.17 5.55
CA LYS A 130 16.45 -1.22 4.42
C LYS A 130 17.80 -1.10 3.70
N ALA A 131 18.82 -1.89 4.06
CA ALA A 131 20.12 -1.78 3.41
C ALA A 131 20.06 -2.07 1.89
N LEU A 132 21.01 -1.49 1.14
CA LEU A 132 21.09 -1.69 -0.31
C LEU A 132 21.24 -3.18 -0.65
N GLY A 133 20.57 -3.62 -1.72
CA GLY A 133 20.54 -5.02 -2.14
C GLY A 133 19.60 -5.93 -1.33
N THR A 134 18.97 -5.45 -0.24
CA THR A 134 17.93 -6.23 0.45
C THR A 134 16.60 -6.14 -0.28
N ARG A 135 15.63 -6.98 0.12
CA ARG A 135 14.25 -6.92 -0.42
C ARG A 135 13.60 -5.55 -0.18
N CYS A 136 13.91 -4.92 0.94
CA CYS A 136 13.25 -3.72 1.41
C CYS A 136 14.02 -2.44 1.06
N SER A 137 15.18 -2.57 0.40
CA SER A 137 16.03 -1.49 -0.14
C SER A 137 15.23 -0.30 -0.72
N PRO A 138 15.72 0.94 -0.54
CA PRO A 138 15.14 2.14 -1.16
C PRO A 138 15.41 2.24 -2.66
N GLU A 139 16.14 1.29 -3.25
CA GLU A 139 16.36 1.23 -4.69
C GLU A 139 15.05 1.07 -5.46
N SER A 140 14.88 1.87 -6.51
CA SER A 140 13.66 1.89 -7.33
C SER A 140 13.29 0.51 -7.89
N SER A 141 14.28 -0.31 -8.26
CA SER A 141 14.09 -1.69 -8.73
C SER A 141 13.52 -2.60 -7.64
N ALA A 142 14.01 -2.48 -6.39
CA ALA A 142 13.50 -3.24 -5.25
C ALA A 142 12.06 -2.83 -4.92
N ILE A 143 11.77 -1.53 -4.91
CA ILE A 143 10.41 -1.00 -4.68
C ILE A 143 9.45 -1.47 -5.78
N ALA A 144 9.86 -1.42 -7.05
CA ALA A 144 9.05 -1.88 -8.17
C ALA A 144 8.76 -3.40 -8.10
N ALA A 145 9.75 -4.20 -7.67
CA ALA A 145 9.58 -5.63 -7.43
C ALA A 145 8.59 -5.89 -6.29
N ARG A 146 8.72 -5.20 -5.14
CA ARG A 146 7.76 -5.25 -4.02
C ARG A 146 6.35 -4.89 -4.48
N ALA A 147 6.18 -3.78 -5.19
CA ALA A 147 4.89 -3.35 -5.74
C ALA A 147 4.26 -4.40 -6.68
N ARG A 148 5.06 -5.04 -7.54
CA ARG A 148 4.61 -6.14 -8.39
C ARG A 148 4.12 -7.33 -7.57
N ASP A 149 4.88 -7.72 -6.56
CA ASP A 149 4.56 -8.88 -5.73
C ASP A 149 3.31 -8.63 -4.87
N VAL A 150 3.11 -7.41 -4.35
CA VAL A 150 1.84 -7.00 -3.69
C VAL A 150 0.65 -7.08 -4.64
N ARG A 151 0.80 -6.66 -5.91
CA ARG A 151 -0.26 -6.85 -6.92
C ARG A 151 -0.57 -8.32 -7.16
N ILE A 152 0.44 -9.20 -7.18
CA ILE A 152 0.25 -10.65 -7.33
C ILE A 152 -0.50 -11.21 -6.12
N PHE A 153 -0.07 -10.87 -4.91
CA PHE A 153 -0.69 -11.28 -3.66
C PHE A 153 -2.18 -10.88 -3.61
N ILE A 154 -2.50 -9.62 -3.92
CA ILE A 154 -3.89 -9.13 -3.95
C ILE A 154 -4.72 -9.92 -4.97
N ARG A 155 -4.19 -10.19 -6.17
CA ARG A 155 -4.89 -11.01 -7.17
C ARG A 155 -5.16 -12.42 -6.68
N GLN A 156 -4.22 -13.03 -5.95
CA GLN A 156 -4.41 -14.36 -5.36
C GLN A 156 -5.49 -14.34 -4.27
N LYS A 157 -5.46 -13.35 -3.37
CA LYS A 157 -6.50 -13.17 -2.34
C LYS A 157 -7.88 -12.94 -2.94
N ILE A 158 -7.98 -12.11 -3.99
CA ILE A 158 -9.24 -11.89 -4.71
C ILE A 158 -9.78 -13.21 -5.29
N ARG A 159 -8.92 -14.05 -5.90
CA ARG A 159 -9.36 -15.36 -6.41
C ARG A 159 -9.87 -16.26 -5.29
N GLN A 160 -9.16 -16.32 -4.16
CA GLN A 160 -9.58 -17.09 -2.98
C GLN A 160 -10.95 -16.62 -2.46
N LEU A 161 -11.18 -15.31 -2.38
CA LEU A 161 -12.48 -14.75 -1.97
C LEU A 161 -13.60 -15.14 -2.94
N ILE A 162 -13.34 -15.10 -4.26
CA ILE A 162 -14.31 -15.53 -5.28
C ILE A 162 -14.62 -17.03 -5.16
N GLU A 163 -13.60 -17.86 -4.97
CA GLU A 163 -13.76 -19.31 -4.76
C GLU A 163 -14.56 -19.62 -3.48
N GLN A 164 -14.45 -18.77 -2.46
CA GLN A 164 -15.24 -18.84 -1.22
C GLN A 164 -16.67 -18.28 -1.35
N GLY A 165 -17.06 -17.81 -2.54
CA GLY A 165 -18.42 -17.34 -2.83
C GLY A 165 -18.60 -15.83 -2.82
N ASP A 166 -17.54 -15.03 -2.65
CA ASP A 166 -17.64 -13.57 -2.76
C ASP A 166 -17.69 -13.13 -4.23
N THR A 167 -18.89 -12.76 -4.69
CA THR A 167 -19.14 -12.40 -6.09
C THR A 167 -18.76 -10.95 -6.47
N ASP A 168 -18.41 -10.13 -5.47
CA ASP A 168 -17.95 -8.75 -5.64
C ASP A 168 -16.94 -8.37 -4.55
N PRO A 169 -15.71 -8.93 -4.61
CA PRO A 169 -14.72 -8.71 -3.57
C PRO A 169 -14.16 -7.29 -3.65
N GLN A 170 -14.14 -6.60 -2.50
CA GLN A 170 -13.48 -5.30 -2.37
C GLN A 170 -12.33 -5.39 -1.38
N VAL A 171 -11.13 -5.04 -1.83
CA VAL A 171 -9.90 -5.10 -1.05
C VAL A 171 -9.39 -3.69 -0.80
N ALA A 172 -9.16 -3.33 0.46
CA ALA A 172 -8.50 -2.10 0.83
C ALA A 172 -7.01 -2.33 1.06
N LEU A 173 -6.15 -1.47 0.49
CA LEU A 173 -4.72 -1.41 0.76
C LEU A 173 -4.37 -0.05 1.37
N VAL A 174 -4.05 -0.03 2.66
CA VAL A 174 -3.60 1.16 3.38
C VAL A 174 -2.07 1.19 3.42
N THR A 175 -1.49 2.20 2.80
CA THR A 175 -0.03 2.28 2.57
C THR A 175 0.40 3.75 2.51
N HIS A 176 1.51 4.03 1.83
CA HIS A 176 2.21 5.30 1.83
C HIS A 176 2.24 5.93 0.44
N GLY A 177 2.51 7.22 0.38
CA GLY A 177 2.43 7.98 -0.86
C GLY A 177 3.47 7.54 -1.88
N GLY A 178 4.73 7.38 -1.45
CA GLY A 178 5.82 6.94 -2.32
C GLY A 178 5.56 5.55 -2.89
N PHE A 179 5.18 4.60 -2.03
CA PHE A 179 4.85 3.24 -2.47
C PHE A 179 3.65 3.18 -3.43
N LEU A 180 2.63 4.01 -3.24
CA LEU A 180 1.45 4.03 -4.10
C LEU A 180 1.79 4.36 -5.55
N HIS A 181 2.78 5.22 -5.82
CA HIS A 181 3.22 5.50 -7.19
C HIS A 181 3.69 4.21 -7.90
N TYR A 182 4.52 3.41 -7.24
CA TYR A 182 4.98 2.11 -7.78
C TYR A 182 3.87 1.06 -7.86
N PHE A 183 2.98 1.02 -6.85
CA PHE A 183 1.88 0.07 -6.82
C PHE A 183 0.88 0.33 -7.94
N THR A 184 0.63 1.59 -8.23
CA THR A 184 -0.41 2.03 -9.16
C THR A 184 0.12 2.39 -10.55
N ASP A 185 1.44 2.50 -10.73
CA ASP A 185 2.09 3.00 -11.95
C ASP A 185 1.49 4.36 -12.39
N ASP A 186 1.25 5.20 -11.39
CA ASP A 186 0.66 6.53 -11.52
C ASP A 186 1.66 7.51 -10.90
N TRP A 187 2.31 8.30 -11.75
CA TRP A 187 3.36 9.23 -11.37
C TRP A 187 2.89 10.69 -11.45
N GLU A 188 1.58 10.92 -11.64
CA GLU A 188 1.05 12.27 -11.65
C GLU A 188 1.35 12.97 -10.32
N GLU A 189 1.84 14.20 -10.43
CA GLU A 189 2.17 15.06 -9.29
C GLU A 189 3.18 14.47 -8.29
N SER A 190 4.00 13.48 -8.70
CA SER A 190 5.00 12.86 -7.83
C SER A 190 6.11 13.80 -7.37
N TRP A 191 6.18 15.02 -7.90
CA TRP A 191 7.11 16.08 -7.47
C TRP A 191 6.53 16.98 -6.36
N LEU A 192 5.25 16.85 -6.01
CA LEU A 192 4.66 17.54 -4.86
C LEU A 192 5.07 16.85 -3.55
N ASN A 193 4.87 17.51 -2.40
CA ASN A 193 4.99 16.98 -1.02
C ASN A 193 6.00 15.83 -0.84
N PRO A 194 7.17 16.08 -0.22
CA PRO A 194 8.38 15.25 -0.38
C PRO A 194 8.27 13.98 -1.26
N GLY A 195 7.97 14.15 -2.56
CA GLY A 195 7.91 13.06 -3.54
C GLY A 195 6.57 12.36 -3.77
N THR A 196 5.41 12.96 -3.43
CA THR A 196 4.10 12.36 -3.73
C THR A 196 2.92 13.31 -3.99
N GLY A 197 2.12 12.95 -5.01
CA GLY A 197 0.83 13.59 -5.34
C GLY A 197 -0.36 13.07 -4.51
N TRP A 198 -0.19 11.99 -3.74
CA TRP A 198 -1.25 11.45 -2.90
C TRP A 198 -1.36 12.26 -1.62
N ARG A 199 -2.44 13.00 -1.36
CA ARG A 199 -2.62 13.66 -0.04
C ARG A 199 -2.95 12.62 1.05
N ASN A 200 -2.66 12.94 2.31
CA ASN A 200 -3.01 12.07 3.44
C ASN A 200 -4.52 11.75 3.42
N CYS A 201 -4.88 10.49 3.73
CA CYS A 201 -6.25 9.98 3.69
C CYS A 201 -6.98 10.16 2.33
N VAL A 202 -6.26 10.30 1.21
CA VAL A 202 -6.87 10.13 -0.11
C VAL A 202 -7.01 8.66 -0.41
N SER A 203 -8.17 8.28 -0.95
CA SER A 203 -8.39 6.97 -1.53
C SER A 203 -8.64 7.07 -3.04
N ARG A 204 -8.14 6.09 -3.80
CA ARG A 204 -8.49 5.90 -5.22
C ARG A 204 -8.90 4.45 -5.44
N ALA A 205 -10.05 4.23 -6.06
CA ALA A 205 -10.57 2.90 -6.36
C ALA A 205 -10.24 2.48 -7.80
N ARG A 206 -9.85 1.22 -8.00
CA ARG A 206 -9.59 0.65 -9.33
C ARG A 206 -10.32 -0.67 -9.52
N ALA A 207 -10.98 -0.81 -10.67
CA ALA A 207 -11.69 -2.04 -11.07
C ALA A 207 -10.76 -3.14 -11.64
N ARG A 208 -9.48 -2.84 -11.89
CA ARG A 208 -8.48 -3.80 -12.38
C ARG A 208 -7.04 -3.33 -12.11
N PRO A 209 -6.13 -4.16 -11.57
CA PRO A 209 -4.71 -3.85 -11.57
C PRO A 209 -4.18 -3.94 -13.01
N ARG A 210 -3.72 -2.82 -13.59
CA ARG A 210 -3.05 -2.81 -14.90
C ARG A 210 -1.85 -3.77 -14.83
N SER A 211 -1.72 -4.65 -15.83
CA SER A 211 -0.44 -5.30 -16.10
C SER A 211 0.47 -4.26 -16.75
N PRO A 212 1.76 -4.18 -16.41
CA PRO A 212 2.68 -3.34 -17.15
C PRO A 212 2.71 -3.86 -18.60
N ALA A 213 2.48 -2.97 -19.56
CA ALA A 213 2.72 -3.28 -20.95
C ALA A 213 4.21 -3.57 -21.12
N LEU A 214 4.56 -4.68 -21.76
CA LEU A 214 5.92 -4.90 -22.25
C LEU A 214 6.26 -3.72 -23.18
N PRO A 215 7.48 -3.15 -23.10
CA PRO A 215 7.87 -2.10 -24.02
C PRO A 215 7.75 -2.62 -25.45
N GLU A 216 7.02 -1.89 -26.26
CA GLU A 216 6.83 -2.16 -27.68
C GLU A 216 8.21 -2.24 -28.34
N GLN A 217 8.53 -3.41 -28.90
CA GLN A 217 9.79 -3.59 -29.62
C GLN A 217 9.80 -2.61 -30.79
N LEU A 218 10.78 -1.71 -30.81
CA LEU A 218 11.05 -0.81 -31.94
C LEU A 218 11.03 -1.61 -33.26
N PRO A 219 10.37 -1.10 -34.31
CA PRO A 219 10.29 -1.81 -35.57
C PRO A 219 11.69 -2.01 -36.15
N ARG A 220 12.02 -3.26 -36.43
CA ARG A 220 13.24 -3.66 -37.16
C ARG A 220 13.23 -2.96 -38.52
N SER A 221 14.24 -2.14 -38.78
CA SER A 221 14.51 -1.61 -40.12
C SER A 221 14.83 -2.78 -41.07
N GLY A 222 13.90 -3.05 -41.99
CA GLY A 222 14.11 -3.91 -43.14
C GLY A 222 14.98 -3.23 -44.21
N PRO A 223 15.58 -4.01 -45.13
CA PRO A 223 16.74 -3.59 -45.91
C PRO A 223 16.36 -2.65 -47.06
N ALA A 224 17.16 -1.61 -47.27
CA ALA A 224 17.07 -0.78 -48.47
C ALA A 224 17.52 -1.60 -49.69
N GLY A 225 16.56 -1.95 -50.54
CA GLY A 225 16.77 -2.58 -51.83
C GLY A 225 17.43 -1.60 -52.81
N SER A 226 18.52 -2.08 -53.41
CA SER A 226 19.16 -1.56 -54.62
C SER A 226 18.18 -1.61 -55.80
N THR A 227 18.06 -0.52 -56.58
CA THR A 227 17.71 -0.61 -58.01
C THR A 227 18.34 0.56 -58.78
N ILE A 228 18.83 0.19 -59.95
CA ILE A 228 19.75 0.83 -60.89
C ILE A 228 18.99 1.71 -61.91
N LEU A 229 19.62 2.84 -62.32
CA LEU A 229 19.66 3.60 -63.61
C LEU A 229 18.43 3.64 -64.57
N PRO A 230 18.27 4.71 -65.38
CA PRO A 230 19.17 5.03 -66.51
C PRO A 230 20.07 6.24 -66.28
#